data_AF-A0A955VNT5-F1
#
_entry.id   AF-A0A955VNT5-F1
#
_cell.length_a   1.000
_cell.length_b   1.000
_cell.length_c   1.000
_cell.angle_alpha   90.00
_cell.angle_beta   90.00
_cell.angle_gamma   90.00
#
_symmetry.space_group_name_H-M   'P 1'
#
loop_
_entity.id
_entity.type
_entity.pdbx_description
1 polymer ?
#
loop_
_entity_poly.entity_id
_entity_poly.type
_entity_poly.pdbx_seq_one_letter_code
_entity_poly.pdbx_strand_id
1 'polypeptide(L)'
;MTSRIRLAITLALVGSLFLLAASGCGWRIHRTGVPVERASSFFVYLENAARSRQLSAHRGDESLTILLANGDMLHYYRGTFEIEVTLAPKGEDDKQRTERRHALFELHQSLLAQARRLALANRGF
;
A
#
# COMPACT_ATOMS: atom_id res chain seq x y z
N MET A 1 41.12 -5.97 24.71
CA MET A 1 40.27 -4.80 24.41
C MET A 1 39.71 -4.90 22.98
N THR A 2 39.14 -6.05 22.59
CA THR A 2 39.08 -6.46 21.16
C THR A 2 37.84 -7.27 20.74
N SER A 3 37.02 -7.76 21.69
CA SER A 3 35.87 -8.62 21.34
C SER A 3 34.54 -7.88 21.17
N ARG A 4 34.29 -6.83 21.98
CA ARG A 4 33.02 -6.07 21.97
C ARG A 4 32.84 -5.20 20.72
N ILE A 5 33.92 -4.63 20.21
CA ILE A 5 33.88 -3.75 19.02
C ILE A 5 33.60 -4.55 17.75
N ARG A 6 34.20 -5.76 17.62
CA ARG A 6 33.90 -6.64 16.48
C ARG A 6 32.43 -7.08 16.48
N LEU A 7 31.87 -7.44 17.64
CA LEU A 7 30.47 -7.84 17.73
C LEU A 7 29.50 -6.71 17.37
N ALA A 8 29.80 -5.48 17.78
CA ALA A 8 28.99 -4.30 17.45
C ALA A 8 29.02 -3.96 15.95
N ILE A 9 30.18 -4.12 15.29
CA ILE A 9 30.30 -3.91 13.85
C ILE A 9 29.54 -5.00 13.08
N THR A 10 29.62 -6.25 13.51
CA THR A 10 28.86 -7.34 12.89
C THR A 10 27.35 -7.14 13.07
N LEU A 11 26.89 -6.71 14.24
CA LEU A 11 25.47 -6.38 14.44
C LEU A 11 25.02 -5.17 13.61
N ALA A 12 25.86 -4.14 13.46
CA ALA A 12 25.56 -2.98 12.65
C ALA A 12 25.47 -3.32 11.15
N LEU A 13 26.33 -4.22 10.65
CA LEU A 13 26.28 -4.70 9.27
C LEU A 13 25.03 -5.54 9.00
N VAL A 14 24.64 -6.43 9.92
CA VAL A 14 23.41 -7.23 9.78
C VAL A 14 22.15 -6.35 9.94
N GLY A 15 22.16 -5.39 10.86
CA GLY A 15 21.08 -4.42 11.03
C GLY A 15 20.93 -3.46 9.84
N SER A 16 22.03 -3.07 9.20
CA SER A 16 22.02 -2.24 7.99
C SER A 16 21.51 -3.00 6.76
N LEU A 17 21.81 -4.31 6.66
CA LEU A 17 21.21 -5.18 5.64
C LEU A 17 19.70 -5.34 5.83
N PHE A 18 19.21 -5.39 7.08
CA PHE A 18 17.77 -5.42 7.37
C PHE A 18 17.07 -4.10 7.06
N LEU A 19 17.72 -2.96 7.32
CA LEU A 19 17.17 -1.63 6.99
C LEU A 19 17.21 -1.32 5.49
N LEU A 20 18.19 -1.83 4.73
CA LEU A 20 18.17 -1.77 3.26
C LEU A 20 17.14 -2.72 2.63
N ALA A 21 16.78 -3.83 3.30
CA ALA A 21 15.69 -4.69 2.85
C ALA A 21 14.31 -4.03 3.02
N ALA A 22 14.17 -3.08 3.96
CA ALA A 22 12.97 -2.25 4.11
C ALA A 22 12.85 -1.14 3.05
N SER A 23 13.89 -0.89 2.26
CA SER A 23 13.82 -0.05 1.04
C SER A 23 13.44 -0.82 -0.23
N GLY A 24 13.01 -2.08 -0.10
CA GLY A 24 12.53 -2.90 -1.22
C GLY A 24 11.08 -2.60 -1.62
N CYS A 25 10.91 -2.03 -2.82
CA CYS A 25 9.68 -2.07 -3.63
C CYS A 25 8.43 -1.30 -3.13
N GLY A 26 8.60 -0.05 -2.71
CA GLY A 26 7.50 0.93 -2.64
C GLY A 26 7.62 1.98 -3.74
N TRP A 27 7.06 1.75 -4.93
CA TRP A 27 7.11 2.76 -5.99
C TRP A 27 5.86 2.79 -6.88
N ARG A 28 4.98 3.75 -6.59
CA ARG A 28 4.60 4.90 -7.43
C ARG A 28 3.42 5.57 -6.73
N ILE A 29 3.56 6.85 -6.41
CA ILE A 29 2.52 7.62 -5.73
C ILE A 29 1.51 8.09 -6.78
N HIS A 30 0.27 7.60 -6.70
CA HIS A 30 -0.80 8.05 -7.58
C HIS A 30 -1.81 8.88 -6.80
N ARG A 31 -2.20 10.04 -7.36
CA ARG A 31 -3.29 10.84 -6.82
C ARG A 31 -4.62 10.13 -7.11
N THR A 32 -5.40 9.91 -6.07
CA THR A 32 -6.72 9.26 -6.18
C THR A 32 -7.81 10.18 -6.75
N GLY A 33 -7.54 11.49 -6.83
CA GLY A 33 -8.44 12.51 -7.36
C GLY A 33 -9.61 12.87 -6.43
N VAL A 34 -9.61 12.39 -5.18
CA VAL A 34 -10.55 12.83 -4.14
C VAL A 34 -9.88 13.91 -3.29
N PRO A 35 -10.59 15.00 -2.93
CA PRO A 35 -10.03 16.05 -2.09
C PRO A 35 -9.61 15.54 -0.71
N VAL A 36 -8.49 16.06 -0.19
CA VAL A 36 -7.87 15.61 1.07
C VAL A 36 -8.83 15.76 2.25
N GLU A 37 -9.65 16.80 2.27
CA GLU A 37 -10.64 17.05 3.32
C GLU A 37 -11.72 15.95 3.41
N ARG A 38 -11.93 15.18 2.33
CA ARG A 38 -12.87 14.06 2.29
C ARG A 38 -12.21 12.70 2.49
N ALA A 39 -10.89 12.65 2.64
CA ALA A 39 -10.09 11.43 2.73
C ALA A 39 -10.61 10.44 3.78
N SER A 40 -10.78 10.91 5.02
CA SER A 40 -11.20 10.09 6.16
C SER A 40 -12.56 9.42 5.92
N SER A 41 -13.53 10.20 5.44
CA SER A 41 -14.86 9.69 5.08
C SER A 41 -14.81 8.77 3.86
N PHE A 42 -13.91 9.02 2.91
CA PHE A 42 -13.79 8.19 1.71
C PHE A 42 -13.17 6.81 1.98
N PHE A 43 -12.31 6.69 3.00
CA PHE A 43 -11.76 5.40 3.42
C PHE A 43 -12.84 4.37 3.76
N VAL A 44 -13.97 4.79 4.32
CA VAL A 44 -15.09 3.87 4.60
C VAL A 44 -15.63 3.25 3.31
N TYR A 45 -15.75 4.03 2.23
CA TYR A 45 -16.22 3.52 0.94
C TYR A 45 -15.18 2.66 0.23
N LEU A 46 -13.89 2.98 0.38
CA LEU A 46 -12.80 2.14 -0.13
C LEU A 46 -12.70 0.80 0.61
N GLU A 47 -12.82 0.82 1.94
CA GLU A 47 -12.85 -0.38 2.78
C GLU A 47 -14.02 -1.29 2.39
N ASN A 48 -15.21 -0.72 2.18
CA ASN A 48 -16.38 -1.46 1.71
C ASN A 48 -16.19 -2.02 0.30
N ALA A 49 -15.61 -1.24 -0.63
CA ALA A 49 -15.28 -1.72 -1.96
C ALA A 49 -14.30 -2.91 -1.91
N ALA A 50 -13.27 -2.84 -1.06
CA ALA A 50 -12.31 -3.91 -0.85
C ALA A 50 -12.97 -5.19 -0.30
N ARG A 51 -13.77 -5.05 0.77
CA ARG A 51 -14.48 -6.17 1.40
C ARG A 51 -15.49 -6.83 0.48
N SER A 52 -16.18 -6.07 -0.38
CA SER A 52 -17.09 -6.63 -1.38
C SER A 52 -16.40 -7.57 -2.38
N ARG A 53 -15.07 -7.44 -2.52
CA ARG A 53 -14.21 -8.28 -3.34
C ARG A 53 -13.45 -9.31 -2.53
N GLN A 54 -13.82 -9.52 -1.27
CA GLN A 54 -13.16 -10.43 -0.34
C GLN A 54 -11.67 -10.11 -0.11
N LEU A 55 -11.29 -8.83 -0.26
CA LEU A 55 -9.95 -8.37 0.05
C LEU A 55 -9.83 -8.00 1.53
N SER A 56 -8.65 -8.22 2.10
CA SER A 56 -8.37 -7.80 3.48
C SER A 56 -8.08 -6.30 3.49
N ALA A 57 -8.80 -5.56 4.34
CA ALA A 57 -8.64 -4.12 4.48
C ALA A 57 -8.40 -3.75 5.96
N HIS A 58 -7.33 -3.02 6.21
CA HIS A 58 -6.89 -2.57 7.53
C HIS A 58 -6.85 -1.05 7.55
N ARG A 59 -7.70 -0.45 8.37
CA ARG A 59 -7.79 1.00 8.54
C ARG A 59 -7.00 1.41 9.78
N GLY A 60 -5.99 2.25 9.58
CA GLY A 60 -5.31 2.98 10.66
C GLY A 60 -5.82 4.41 10.76
N ASP A 61 -5.22 5.20 11.64
CA ASP A 61 -5.62 6.59 11.87
C ASP A 61 -5.32 7.49 10.65
N GLU A 62 -4.16 7.28 10.03
CA GLU A 62 -3.67 8.09 8.89
C GLU A 62 -3.68 7.34 7.56
N SER A 63 -4.11 6.08 7.52
CA SER A 63 -4.02 5.28 6.31
C SER A 63 -5.05 4.15 6.21
N LEU A 64 -5.23 3.67 4.99
CA LEU A 64 -5.97 2.46 4.69
C LEU A 64 -5.05 1.53 3.89
N THR A 65 -4.84 0.32 4.36
CA THR A 65 -4.07 -0.71 3.65
C THR A 65 -5.00 -1.81 3.17
N ILE A 66 -4.94 -2.15 1.89
CA ILE A 66 -5.63 -3.30 1.31
C ILE A 66 -4.58 -4.35 0.97
N LEU A 67 -4.68 -5.53 1.57
CA LEU A 67 -3.77 -6.66 1.36
C LEU A 67 -4.43 -7.69 0.43
N LEU A 68 -3.70 -8.07 -0.61
CA LEU A 68 -4.07 -9.15 -1.51
C LEU A 68 -3.51 -10.47 -0.97
N ALA A 69 -4.20 -11.58 -1.27
CA ALA A 69 -3.79 -12.92 -0.85
C ALA A 69 -2.38 -13.31 -1.34
N ASN A 70 -1.91 -12.68 -2.40
CA ASN A 70 -0.60 -12.91 -3.00
C ASN A 70 0.54 -12.12 -2.31
N GLY A 71 0.23 -11.39 -1.23
CA GLY A 71 1.16 -10.55 -0.45
C GLY A 71 1.26 -9.10 -0.93
N ASP A 72 0.71 -8.76 -2.09
CA ASP A 72 0.74 -7.39 -2.61
C ASP A 72 -0.19 -6.48 -1.82
N MET A 73 0.12 -5.19 -1.79
CA MET A 73 -0.70 -4.23 -1.04
C MET A 73 -0.88 -2.89 -1.75
N LEU A 74 -2.02 -2.28 -1.46
CA LEU A 74 -2.39 -0.92 -1.81
C LEU A 74 -2.45 -0.11 -0.51
N HIS A 75 -1.60 0.92 -0.37
CA HIS A 75 -1.54 1.75 0.83
C HIS A 75 -2.00 3.18 0.52
N TYR A 76 -3.14 3.59 1.07
CA TYR A 76 -3.71 4.92 0.87
C TYR A 76 -3.37 5.82 2.06
N TYR A 77 -2.82 7.00 1.80
CA TYR A 77 -2.44 7.97 2.82
C TYR A 77 -3.50 9.05 2.99
N ARG A 78 -3.99 9.29 4.20
CA ARG A 78 -5.06 10.26 4.46
C ARG A 78 -4.63 11.70 4.15
N GLY A 79 -3.44 12.09 4.61
CA GLY A 79 -2.96 13.48 4.54
C GLY A 79 -2.68 14.00 3.13
N THR A 80 -2.33 13.12 2.18
CA THR A 80 -2.14 13.49 0.77
C THR A 80 -3.21 12.91 -0.16
N PHE A 81 -3.99 11.96 0.35
CA PHE A 81 -4.92 11.13 -0.41
C PHE A 81 -4.32 10.52 -1.68
N GLU A 82 -3.08 10.10 -1.54
CA GLU A 82 -2.32 9.37 -2.53
C GLU A 82 -2.29 7.89 -2.19
N ILE A 83 -1.97 7.08 -3.20
CA ILE A 83 -1.74 5.65 -3.01
C ILE A 83 -0.31 5.27 -3.34
N GLU A 84 0.24 4.40 -2.50
CA GLU A 84 1.42 3.61 -2.78
C GLU A 84 1.02 2.18 -3.16
N VAL A 85 1.68 1.68 -4.20
CA VAL A 85 1.53 0.33 -4.74
C VAL A 85 2.79 -0.46 -4.39
N THR A 86 2.62 -1.51 -3.58
CA THR A 86 3.73 -2.31 -3.07
C THR A 86 3.56 -3.75 -3.52
N LEU A 87 4.60 -4.30 -4.15
CA LEU A 87 4.64 -5.70 -4.53
C LEU A 87 5.39 -6.52 -3.50
N ALA A 88 4.81 -7.65 -3.09
CA ALA A 88 5.55 -8.66 -2.36
C ALA A 88 6.69 -9.20 -3.24
N PRO A 89 7.91 -9.32 -2.69
CA PRO A 89 9.07 -9.80 -3.41
C PRO A 89 8.82 -11.23 -3.86
N LYS A 90 8.94 -11.45 -5.17
CA LYS A 90 8.94 -12.78 -5.79
C LYS A 90 10.18 -12.85 -6.67
N GLY A 91 10.75 -14.04 -6.88
CA GLY A 91 11.90 -14.26 -7.76
C GLY A 91 11.53 -14.11 -9.24
N GLU A 92 10.85 -13.01 -9.58
CA GLU A 92 10.24 -12.72 -10.87
C GLU A 92 11.11 -11.76 -11.69
N ASP A 93 11.02 -11.89 -13.01
CA ASP A 93 11.69 -10.99 -13.95
C ASP A 93 10.99 -9.62 -14.04
N ASP A 94 11.62 -8.67 -14.72
CA ASP A 94 11.11 -7.30 -14.82
C ASP A 94 9.78 -7.19 -15.58
N LYS A 95 9.52 -8.11 -16.52
CA LYS A 95 8.27 -8.15 -17.29
C LYS A 95 7.12 -8.57 -16.38
N GLN A 96 7.29 -9.67 -15.65
CA GLN A 96 6.32 -10.17 -14.67
C GLN A 96 6.03 -9.13 -13.58
N ARG A 97 7.07 -8.46 -13.08
CA ARG A 97 6.92 -7.36 -12.12
C ARG A 97 6.08 -6.22 -12.69
N THR A 98 6.30 -5.85 -13.95
CA THR A 98 5.54 -4.78 -14.62
C THR A 98 4.08 -5.17 -14.81
N GLU A 99 3.80 -6.41 -15.22
CA GLU A 99 2.44 -6.94 -15.36
C GLU A 99 1.70 -6.95 -14.02
N ARG A 100 2.35 -7.36 -12.93
CA ARG A 100 1.77 -7.31 -11.59
C ARG A 100 1.49 -5.89 -11.13
N ARG A 101 2.40 -4.94 -11.37
CA ARG A 101 2.15 -3.52 -11.09
C ARG A 101 0.93 -3.01 -11.84
N HIS A 102 0.82 -3.35 -13.13
CA HIS A 102 -0.32 -2.97 -13.94
C HIS A 102 -1.63 -3.56 -13.39
N ALA A 103 -1.65 -4.85 -13.07
CA ALA A 103 -2.82 -5.51 -12.48
C ALA A 103 -3.25 -4.87 -11.14
N LEU A 104 -2.27 -4.50 -10.31
CA LEU A 104 -2.51 -3.88 -9.02
C LEU A 104 -3.02 -2.43 -9.17
N PHE A 105 -2.55 -1.71 -10.19
CA PHE A 105 -3.09 -0.39 -10.54
C PHE A 105 -4.52 -0.47 -11.10
N GLU A 106 -4.82 -1.44 -11.95
CA GLU A 106 -6.18 -1.70 -12.43
C GLU A 106 -7.14 -2.01 -11.27
N LEU A 107 -6.68 -2.82 -10.31
CA LEU A 107 -7.43 -3.06 -9.07
C LEU A 107 -7.69 -1.76 -8.31
N HIS A 108 -6.67 -0.91 -8.14
CA HIS A 108 -6.82 0.40 -7.52
C HIS A 108 -7.88 1.26 -8.22
N GLN A 109 -7.85 1.38 -9.55
CA GLN A 109 -8.84 2.14 -10.32
C GLN A 109 -10.25 1.57 -10.15
N SER A 110 -10.38 0.24 -10.17
CA SER A 110 -11.65 -0.46 -9.99
C SER A 110 -12.24 -0.21 -8.60
N LEU A 111 -11.41 -0.23 -7.55
CA LEU A 111 -11.79 0.08 -6.18
C LEU A 111 -12.21 1.54 -6.02
N LEU A 112 -11.46 2.49 -6.59
CA LEU A 112 -11.83 3.91 -6.59
C LEU A 112 -13.18 4.14 -7.26
N ALA A 113 -13.41 3.56 -8.44
CA ALA A 113 -14.67 3.70 -9.16
C ALA A 113 -15.85 3.13 -8.36
N GLN A 114 -15.65 2.01 -7.67
CA GLN A 114 -16.68 1.43 -6.80
C GLN A 114 -16.92 2.30 -5.56
N ALA A 115 -15.87 2.75 -4.89
CA ALA A 115 -15.96 3.64 -3.72
C ALA A 115 -16.68 4.96 -4.08
N ARG A 116 -16.39 5.56 -5.23
CA ARG A 116 -17.09 6.76 -5.72
C ARG A 116 -18.59 6.51 -5.92
N ARG A 117 -18.96 5.37 -6.50
CA ARG A 117 -20.38 4.99 -6.68
C ARG A 117 -21.09 4.83 -5.32
N LEU A 118 -20.44 4.17 -4.37
CA LEU A 118 -20.98 4.00 -3.01
C LEU A 118 -21.12 5.35 -2.29
N ALA A 119 -20.13 6.24 -2.45
CA ALA A 119 -20.16 7.58 -1.89
C ALA A 119 -21.32 8.41 -2.45
N LEU A 120 -21.48 8.44 -3.78
CA LEU A 120 -22.58 9.17 -4.44
C LEU A 120 -23.97 8.64 -4.07
N ALA A 121 -24.10 7.33 -3.84
CA ALA A 121 -25.37 6.72 -3.45
C ALA A 121 -25.80 7.11 -2.02
N ASN A 122 -24.85 7.41 -1.14
CA ASN A 122 -25.10 7.90 0.20
C ASN A 122 -25.11 9.42 0.18
N ARG A 123 -26.32 10.02 0.10
CA ARG A 123 -26.61 11.48 -0.05
C ARG A 123 -26.04 12.36 1.09
N GLY A 124 -24.72 12.40 1.22
CA GLY A 124 -23.97 13.11 2.25
C GLY A 124 -22.46 13.10 1.99
N PHE A 125 -22.02 12.74 0.78
CA PHE A 125 -20.63 12.80 0.34
C PHE A 125 -20.43 13.80 -0.78
#